data_AF-A0A1A1WW25-F1
#
_entry.id   AF-A0A1A1WW25-F1
#
_cell.length_a   1.000
_cell.length_b   1.000
_cell.length_c   1.000
_cell.angle_alpha   90.00
_cell.angle_beta   90.00
_cell.angle_gamma   90.00
#
_symmetry.space_group_name_H-M   'P 1'
#
loop_
_entity.id
_entity.type
_entity.pdbx_description
1 polymer ?
#
loop_
_entity_poly.entity_id
_entity_poly.type
_entity_poly.pdbx_seq_one_letter_code
_entity_poly.pdbx_strand_id
1 'polypeptide(L)' 'MQPEDMILVSADDHRVERPDQFEGRIAGKYDDEVNKISYEDACGWYSFAPFEHTAGATLSSVSAKLDV' A
#
# COMPACT_ATOMS: atom_id res chain seq x y z
N MET A 1 -32.21 -23.05 -12.95
CA MET A 1 -30.87 -23.17 -12.35
C MET A 1 -30.83 -22.15 -11.23
N GLN A 2 -30.51 -22.56 -9.99
CA GLN A 2 -30.45 -21.64 -8.85
C GLN A 2 -29.01 -21.13 -8.69
N PRO A 3 -28.79 -19.85 -8.33
CA PRO A 3 -27.45 -19.27 -8.17
C PRO A 3 -26.58 -19.99 -7.13
N GLU A 4 -27.20 -20.54 -6.08
CA GLU A 4 -26.52 -21.19 -4.96
C GLU A 4 -25.94 -22.57 -5.33
N ASP A 5 -26.41 -23.14 -6.43
CA ASP A 5 -25.92 -24.42 -6.98
C ASP A 5 -24.76 -24.20 -7.98
N MET A 6 -24.26 -22.97 -8.13
CA MET A 6 -23.19 -22.62 -9.05
C MET A 6 -21.86 -22.39 -8.33
N ILE A 7 -20.76 -22.86 -8.93
CA ILE A 7 -19.41 -22.47 -8.53
C ILE A 7 -19.08 -21.14 -9.22
N LEU A 8 -18.88 -20.09 -8.43
CA LEU A 8 -18.45 -18.78 -8.92
C LEU A 8 -16.93 -18.71 -8.93
N VAL A 9 -16.38 -18.30 -10.07
CA VAL A 9 -14.95 -18.01 -10.22
C VAL A 9 -14.81 -16.50 -10.34
N SER A 10 -14.11 -15.88 -9.39
CA SER A 10 -13.74 -14.48 -9.54
C SER A 10 -12.70 -14.38 -10.64
N ALA A 11 -12.98 -13.57 -11.66
CA ALA A 11 -12.03 -13.29 -12.73
C ALA A 11 -10.93 -12.34 -12.28
N ASP A 12 -11.19 -11.57 -11.22
CA ASP A 12 -10.28 -10.53 -10.74
C ASP A 12 -10.40 -10.36 -9.22
N ASP A 13 -9.26 -10.18 -8.57
CA ASP A 13 -9.19 -9.91 -7.13
C ASP A 13 -8.00 -8.98 -6.86
N HIS A 14 -8.14 -8.12 -5.86
CA HIS A 14 -7.16 -7.08 -5.55
C HIS A 14 -6.52 -7.33 -4.20
N ARG A 15 -5.20 -7.12 -4.11
CA ARG A 15 -4.44 -7.18 -2.87
C ARG A 15 -3.87 -5.83 -2.55
N VAL A 16 -3.96 -5.42 -1.29
CA VAL A 16 -3.21 -4.26 -0.80
C VAL A 16 -1.74 -4.64 -0.67
N GLU A 17 -0.91 -3.85 -1.31
CA GLU A 17 0.52 -4.04 -1.46
C GLU A 17 1.23 -3.76 -0.14
N ARG A 18 2.34 -4.47 0.08
CA ARG A 18 3.21 -4.17 1.22
C ARG A 18 3.97 -2.87 0.96
N PRO A 19 4.28 -2.08 2.02
CA PRO A 19 4.99 -0.81 1.87
C PRO A 19 6.36 -0.91 1.16
N ASP A 20 7.04 -2.05 1.27
CA ASP A 20 8.38 -2.32 0.74
C ASP A 20 8.36 -3.05 -0.62
N GLN A 21 7.18 -3.26 -1.22
CA GLN A 21 7.05 -4.12 -2.40
C GLN A 21 7.91 -3.66 -3.59
N PHE A 22 8.23 -2.37 -3.67
CA PHE A 22 8.99 -1.78 -4.78
C PHE A 22 10.45 -1.45 -4.44
N GLU A 23 10.88 -1.61 -3.18
CA GLU A 23 12.24 -1.27 -2.73
C GLU A 23 13.30 -2.12 -3.49
N GLY A 24 14.29 -1.44 -4.09
CA GLY A 24 15.34 -2.08 -4.87
C GLY A 24 14.90 -2.76 -6.18
N ARG A 25 13.62 -2.65 -6.57
CA ARG A 25 13.07 -3.25 -7.80
C ARG A 25 12.81 -2.22 -8.91
N ILE A 26 12.81 -0.94 -8.56
CA ILE A 26 12.65 0.16 -9.52
C ILE A 26 14.02 0.74 -9.82
N ALA A 27 14.28 1.05 -11.10
CA ALA A 27 15.51 1.72 -11.49
C ALA A 27 15.52 3.15 -10.93
N GLY A 28 16.60 3.55 -10.25
CA GLY A 28 16.67 4.83 -9.52
C GLY A 28 16.40 6.10 -10.34
N LYS A 29 16.50 6.04 -11.67
CA LYS A 29 16.07 7.14 -12.56
C LYS A 29 14.56 7.46 -12.47
N TYR A 30 13.77 6.64 -11.78
CA TYR A 30 12.34 6.81 -11.58
C TYR A 30 11.97 7.17 -10.14
N ASP A 31 12.94 7.37 -9.23
CA ASP A 31 12.66 7.65 -7.81
C ASP A 31 11.75 8.88 -7.64
N ASP A 32 11.94 9.92 -8.47
CA ASP A 32 11.10 11.11 -8.48
C ASP A 32 9.64 10.83 -8.87
N GLU A 33 9.39 9.80 -9.69
CA GLU A 33 8.04 9.39 -10.08
C GLU A 33 7.40 8.46 -9.04
N VAL A 34 8.21 7.65 -8.34
CA VAL A 34 7.74 6.76 -7.26
C VAL A 34 7.18 7.56 -6.09
N ASN A 35 7.79 8.70 -5.76
CA ASN A 35 7.28 9.56 -4.69
C ASN A 35 5.89 10.12 -5.00
N LYS A 36 5.54 10.29 -6.29
CA LYS A 36 4.21 10.77 -6.76
C LYS A 36 3.05 9.82 -6.53
N ILE A 37 3.34 8.54 -6.36
CA ILE A 37 2.35 7.49 -6.13
C ILE A 37 2.37 6.99 -4.68
N SER A 38 3.19 7.62 -3.83
CA SER A 38 3.23 7.33 -2.41
C SER A 38 1.93 7.76 -1.70
N TYR A 39 1.69 7.20 -0.51
CA TYR A 39 0.56 7.60 0.32
C TYR A 39 0.63 9.09 0.68
N GLU A 40 1.83 9.66 0.79
CA GLU A 40 2.08 11.05 1.17
C GLU A 40 1.55 12.01 0.11
N ASP A 41 1.86 11.72 -1.16
CA ASP A 41 1.34 12.48 -2.28
C ASP A 41 -0.17 12.25 -2.42
N ALA A 42 -0.64 11.01 -2.36
CA ALA A 42 -2.08 10.71 -2.42
C ALA A 42 -2.89 11.47 -1.34
N CYS A 43 -2.40 11.53 -0.10
CA CYS A 43 -3.03 12.29 0.98
C CYS A 43 -3.07 13.79 0.70
N GLY A 44 -1.99 14.34 0.13
CA GLY A 44 -1.94 15.72 -0.33
C GLY A 44 -2.96 16.02 -1.43
N TRP A 45 -3.06 15.17 -2.46
CA TRP A 45 -3.99 15.34 -3.58
C TRP A 45 -5.46 15.27 -3.15
N TYR A 46 -5.79 14.33 -2.25
CA TYR A 46 -7.17 14.14 -1.81
C TYR A 46 -7.55 14.97 -0.58
N SER A 47 -6.66 15.84 -0.09
CA SER A 47 -6.86 16.60 1.17
C SER A 47 -7.31 15.68 2.31
N PHE A 48 -6.73 14.49 2.33
CA PHE A 48 -7.10 13.40 3.23
C PHE A 48 -5.95 13.18 4.19
N ALA A 49 -6.18 13.38 5.48
CA ALA A 49 -5.17 13.18 6.52
C ALA A 49 -5.58 11.99 7.40
N PRO A 50 -5.36 10.73 6.94
CA PRO A 50 -5.87 9.53 7.61
C PRO A 50 -5.38 9.38 9.06
N PHE A 51 -4.28 10.04 9.41
CA PHE A 51 -3.62 9.94 10.71
C PHE A 51 -3.74 11.21 11.56
N GLU A 52 -4.48 12.23 11.11
CA GLU A 52 -4.65 13.49 11.85
C GLU A 52 -5.29 13.28 13.24
N HIS A 53 -6.12 12.24 13.37
CA HIS A 53 -6.80 11.89 14.62
C HIS A 53 -6.24 10.65 15.33
N THR A 54 -5.15 10.06 14.82
CA THR A 54 -4.45 8.97 15.53
C THR A 54 -3.39 9.56 16.46
N ALA A 55 -3.82 10.14 17.58
CA ALA A 55 -2.90 10.56 18.63
C ALA A 55 -2.27 9.31 19.29
N GLY A 56 -1.03 8.98 18.93
CA GLY A 56 -0.21 7.98 19.63
C GLY A 56 0.25 6.78 18.80
N ALA A 57 -0.15 6.64 17.53
CA ALA A 57 0.48 5.69 16.63
C ALA A 57 1.79 6.30 16.12
N THR A 58 2.87 6.12 16.86
CA THR A 58 4.20 6.30 16.28
C THR A 58 4.32 5.28 15.16
N LEU A 59 4.35 5.74 13.90
CA LEU A 59 4.91 4.97 12.80
C LEU A 59 6.41 4.86 13.08
N SER A 60 6.79 3.99 14.03
CA SER A 60 8.16 3.49 14.04
C SER A 60 8.31 2.80 12.70
N SER A 61 9.15 3.36 11.84
CA SER A 61 9.75 2.62 10.73
C SER A 61 10.03 1.21 11.23
N VAL A 62 9.31 0.22 10.71
CA VAL A 62 9.61 -1.18 10.98
C VAL A 62 10.83 -1.53 10.12
N SER A 63 11.97 -0.91 10.45
CA SER A 63 13.29 -1.41 10.12
C SER A 63 13.74 -2.23 11.33
N ALA A 64 12.94 -3.25 11.67
CA ALA A 64 13.41 -4.30 12.55
C ALA A 64 14.33 -5.17 11.69
N LYS A 65 15.63 -4.84 11.71
CA LYS A 65 16.68 -5.80 11.37
C LYS A 65 16.45 -7.03 12.27
N LEU A 66 15.92 -8.08 11.66
CA LEU A 66 15.89 -9.40 12.27
C LEU A 66 17.32 -9.95 12.15
N ASP A 67 18.15 -9.63 13.13
CA ASP A 67 19.42 -10.32 13.33
C ASP A 67 19.11 -11.75 13.79
N VAL A 68 19.36 -12.71 12.90
CA VAL A 68 19.71 -14.11 13.23
C VAL A 68 21.19 -14.28 12.93
#